data_AF-A0A2G1YYC1-F1
#
_entry.id   AF-A0A2G1YYC1-F1
#
_cell.length_a   1.000
_cell.length_b   1.000
_cell.length_c   1.000
_cell.angle_alpha   90.00
_cell.angle_beta   90.00
_cell.angle_gamma   90.00
#
_symmetry.space_group_name_H-M   'P 1'
#
loop_
_entity.id
_entity.type
_entity.pdbx_description
1 polymer ?
#
loop_
_entity_poly.entity_id
_entity_poly.type
_entity_poly.pdbx_seq_one_letter_code
_entity_poly.pdbx_strand_id
1 'polypeptide(L)'
;MKYLSLLLINLAIFGFAFSAAAKKPDKYFEAVHNHLNFREAASYANHVSNRNIEVGLERISKDGMKRLLGNSTSKYLPFDIAVTNNSQFRIYINQIVIKNVGGQAYPHVDLSSVIEAIDPGGKGNKDDMRDAVLRTNILEKSLPHIVINPGETVQGIVFVKSKSLSEGDELYLQIQNLKRVAFLDFKLSLN
;
A
#
# COMPACT_ATOMS: atom_id res chain seq x y z
N MET A 1 -2.38 70.22 4.72
CA MET A 1 -2.45 69.06 3.81
C MET A 1 -1.10 68.36 3.68
N LYS A 2 -0.54 67.78 4.76
CA LYS A 2 0.76 67.06 4.74
C LYS A 2 0.74 65.68 5.42
N TYR A 3 -0.40 65.26 5.95
CA TYR A 3 -0.55 63.97 6.65
C TYR A 3 -1.36 62.94 5.86
N LEU A 4 -1.95 63.32 4.72
CA LEU A 4 -2.74 62.41 3.88
C LEU A 4 -1.86 61.52 2.98
N SER A 5 -0.66 61.99 2.63
CA SER A 5 0.31 61.26 1.80
C SER A 5 1.03 60.14 2.57
N LEU A 6 1.15 60.24 3.90
CA LEU A 6 1.79 59.22 4.74
C LEU A 6 0.87 58.04 5.09
N LEU A 7 -0.45 58.23 4.97
CA LEU A 7 -1.44 57.18 5.23
C LEU A 7 -1.60 56.23 4.03
N LEU A 8 -1.43 56.74 2.81
CA LEU A 8 -1.50 55.96 1.56
C LEU A 8 -0.27 55.04 1.36
N ILE A 9 0.90 55.44 1.84
CA ILE A 9 2.12 54.61 1.73
C ILE A 9 2.06 53.42 2.71
N ASN A 10 1.48 53.59 3.89
CA ASN A 10 1.30 52.47 4.84
C ASN A 10 0.23 51.46 4.39
N LEU A 11 -0.81 51.89 3.66
CA LEU A 11 -1.77 50.95 3.06
C LEU A 11 -1.19 50.16 1.87
N ALA A 12 -0.22 50.73 1.13
CA ALA A 12 0.44 50.03 0.02
C ALA A 12 1.45 48.96 0.49
N ILE A 13 2.03 49.12 1.68
CA ILE A 13 2.98 48.16 2.26
C ILE A 13 2.25 46.96 2.92
N PHE A 14 1.00 47.16 3.36
CA PHE A 14 0.15 46.06 3.84
C PHE A 14 -0.51 45.23 2.73
N GLY A 15 -0.48 45.69 1.48
CA GLY A 15 -1.08 44.97 0.34
C GLY A 15 -0.23 43.85 -0.27
N PHE A 16 1.06 43.74 0.11
CA PHE A 16 1.99 42.78 -0.50
C PHE A 16 2.53 41.70 0.45
N ALA A 17 2.13 41.71 1.72
CA ALA A 17 2.46 40.63 2.64
C ALA A 17 1.27 39.66 2.71
N PHE A 18 1.53 38.39 2.33
CA PHE A 18 0.60 37.26 2.36
C PHE A 18 -0.36 37.10 1.17
N SER A 19 0.24 36.86 0.01
CA SER A 19 -0.19 35.71 -0.79
C SER A 19 1.02 34.89 -1.20
N ALA A 20 1.73 34.38 -0.20
CA ALA A 20 2.26 33.03 -0.36
C ALA A 20 1.04 32.13 -0.45
N ALA A 21 0.47 32.00 -1.66
CA ALA A 21 -0.53 30.99 -1.94
C ALA A 21 0.11 29.69 -1.45
N ALA A 22 -0.41 29.18 -0.32
CA ALA A 22 0.04 27.92 0.25
C ALA A 22 -0.08 26.91 -0.87
N LYS A 23 1.06 26.60 -1.49
CA LYS A 23 1.13 25.70 -2.62
C LYS A 23 0.59 24.41 -2.05
N LYS A 24 -0.61 23.99 -2.50
CA LYS A 24 -1.26 22.80 -1.95
C LYS A 24 -0.20 21.73 -1.80
N PRO A 25 -0.03 21.15 -0.59
CA PRO A 25 0.98 20.14 -0.36
C PRO A 25 0.84 19.11 -1.47
N ASP A 26 1.98 18.80 -2.08
CA ASP A 26 2.00 17.97 -3.26
C ASP A 26 1.40 16.60 -2.90
N LYS A 27 0.44 16.12 -3.69
CA LYS A 27 -0.41 14.96 -3.35
C LYS A 27 0.40 13.69 -3.05
N TYR A 28 1.63 13.61 -3.54
CA TYR A 28 2.58 12.54 -3.23
C TYR A 28 3.11 12.61 -1.80
N PHE A 29 3.34 13.81 -1.26
CA PHE A 29 3.79 14.00 0.12
C PHE A 29 2.65 13.82 1.13
N GLU A 30 1.41 14.15 0.77
CA GLU A 30 0.24 13.73 1.57
C GLU A 30 0.07 12.20 1.57
N ALA A 31 0.47 11.51 0.50
CA ALA A 31 0.41 10.05 0.41
C ALA A 31 1.49 9.33 1.24
N VAL A 32 2.58 10.01 1.62
CA VAL A 32 3.61 9.50 2.57
C VAL A 32 2.99 9.19 3.92
N HIS A 33 2.12 10.08 4.40
CA HIS A 33 1.52 9.97 5.73
C HIS A 33 0.21 9.16 5.72
N ASN A 34 -0.32 8.85 4.55
CA ASN A 34 -1.46 7.93 4.43
C ASN A 34 -0.94 6.50 4.51
N HIS A 35 -0.96 5.95 5.73
CA HIS A 35 -0.91 4.52 5.96
C HIS A 35 -2.05 3.83 5.21
N LEU A 36 -1.92 2.52 4.97
CA LEU A 36 -3.09 1.73 4.55
C LEU A 36 -4.19 1.96 5.58
N ASN A 37 -5.43 2.16 5.13
CA ASN A 37 -6.56 2.26 6.04
C ASN A 37 -6.68 0.92 6.74
N PHE A 38 -6.31 0.90 8.03
CA PHE A 38 -6.29 -0.33 8.81
C PHE A 38 -7.66 -1.01 8.75
N ARG A 39 -7.65 -2.27 8.36
CA ARG A 39 -8.85 -3.09 8.20
C ARG A 39 -8.57 -4.51 8.64
N GLU A 40 -9.48 -5.05 9.45
CA GLU A 40 -9.47 -6.48 9.80
C GLU A 40 -9.82 -7.35 8.59
N ALA A 41 -9.30 -8.56 8.55
CA ALA A 41 -9.46 -9.51 7.45
C ALA A 41 -10.94 -9.80 7.13
N ALA A 42 -11.81 -9.91 8.14
CA ALA A 42 -13.25 -10.10 7.95
C ALA A 42 -13.97 -8.94 7.23
N SER A 43 -13.38 -7.74 7.20
CA SER A 43 -13.99 -6.58 6.53
C SER A 43 -13.82 -6.58 5.01
N TYR A 44 -13.06 -7.52 4.46
CA TYR A 44 -12.81 -7.65 3.03
C TYR A 44 -13.93 -8.46 2.37
N ALA A 45 -14.31 -8.06 1.15
CA ALA A 45 -15.34 -8.77 0.40
C ALA A 45 -14.91 -10.20 0.05
N ASN A 46 -13.62 -10.39 -0.27
CA ASN A 46 -13.00 -11.69 -0.45
C ASN A 46 -12.17 -12.02 0.78
N HIS A 47 -12.67 -12.94 1.61
CA HIS A 47 -11.97 -13.40 2.80
C HIS A 47 -12.24 -14.88 3.04
N VAL A 48 -11.35 -15.51 3.80
CA VAL A 48 -11.46 -16.91 4.22
C VAL A 48 -11.02 -17.02 5.67
N SER A 49 -11.70 -17.90 6.42
CA SER A 49 -11.38 -18.19 7.82
C SER A 49 -11.10 -19.67 8.02
N ASN A 50 -10.05 -19.99 8.78
CA ASN A 50 -9.73 -21.35 9.18
C ASN A 50 -9.06 -21.35 10.57
N ARG A 51 -9.61 -22.12 11.51
CA ARG A 51 -9.12 -22.22 12.91
C ARG A 51 -8.92 -20.86 13.59
N ASN A 52 -9.89 -19.96 13.43
CA ASN A 52 -9.86 -18.59 13.99
C ASN A 52 -8.68 -17.75 13.47
N ILE A 53 -8.21 -18.02 12.27
CA ILE A 53 -7.29 -17.16 11.55
C ILE A 53 -8.01 -16.77 10.27
N GLU A 54 -8.05 -15.48 10.00
CA GLU A 54 -8.74 -14.90 8.86
C GLU A 54 -7.74 -14.25 7.94
N VAL A 55 -7.97 -14.42 6.64
CA VAL A 55 -7.22 -13.76 5.59
C VAL A 55 -8.24 -13.04 4.71
N GLY A 56 -8.04 -11.74 4.52
CA GLY A 56 -8.83 -10.89 3.63
C GLY A 56 -7.97 -10.37 2.49
N LEU A 57 -8.57 -10.20 1.32
CA LEU A 57 -7.90 -9.69 0.12
C LEU A 57 -8.84 -8.73 -0.65
N GLU A 58 -8.29 -7.62 -1.11
CA GLU A 58 -8.98 -6.71 -2.02
C GLU A 58 -7.99 -6.09 -3.01
N ARG A 59 -8.43 -5.92 -4.26
CA ARG A 59 -7.62 -5.23 -5.26
C ARG A 59 -7.62 -3.74 -4.99
N ILE A 60 -6.43 -3.13 -4.96
CA ILE A 60 -6.32 -1.68 -4.79
C ILE A 60 -6.81 -0.97 -6.07
N SER A 61 -7.65 0.05 -5.88
CA SER A 61 -8.24 0.83 -6.96
C SER A 61 -7.18 1.59 -7.77
N LYS A 62 -7.55 2.05 -8.97
CA LYS A 62 -6.66 2.82 -9.86
C LYS A 62 -6.07 4.07 -9.17
N ASP A 63 -6.87 4.75 -8.36
CA ASP A 63 -6.42 5.93 -7.60
C ASP A 63 -5.45 5.54 -6.48
N GLY A 64 -5.71 4.44 -5.79
CA GLY A 64 -4.77 3.88 -4.79
C GLY A 64 -3.45 3.47 -5.44
N MET A 65 -3.50 2.83 -6.59
CA MET A 65 -2.32 2.44 -7.37
C MET A 65 -1.50 3.66 -7.83
N LYS A 66 -2.15 4.74 -8.28
CA LYS A 66 -1.46 5.99 -8.63
C LYS A 66 -0.72 6.62 -7.44
N ARG A 67 -1.26 6.46 -6.22
CA ARG A 67 -0.59 6.91 -4.98
C ARG A 67 0.61 6.03 -4.61
N LEU A 68 0.57 4.74 -4.94
CA LEU A 68 1.62 3.77 -4.62
C LEU A 68 2.77 3.75 -5.63
N LEU A 69 2.45 3.84 -6.94
CA LEU A 69 3.40 3.64 -8.04
C LEU A 69 3.63 4.89 -8.91
N GLY A 70 2.90 5.97 -8.65
CA GLY A 70 2.90 7.15 -9.50
C GLY A 70 2.14 6.93 -10.81
N ASN A 71 2.70 7.35 -11.94
CA ASN A 71 2.05 7.24 -13.25
C ASN A 71 2.07 5.82 -13.83
N SER A 72 2.97 4.96 -13.34
CA SER A 72 3.12 3.58 -13.78
C SER A 72 2.02 2.70 -13.17
N THR A 73 0.90 2.59 -13.88
CA THR A 73 -0.35 1.98 -13.38
C THR A 73 -0.80 0.72 -14.14
N SER A 74 -0.02 0.23 -15.11
CA SER A 74 -0.46 -0.87 -15.98
C SER A 74 0.38 -2.15 -15.86
N LYS A 75 1.58 -2.06 -15.27
CA LYS A 75 2.52 -3.19 -15.22
C LYS A 75 2.23 -4.15 -14.07
N TYR A 76 1.84 -3.60 -12.91
CA TYR A 76 1.62 -4.36 -11.68
C TYR A 76 0.23 -4.09 -11.12
N LEU A 77 -0.35 -5.13 -10.53
CA LEU A 77 -1.62 -5.11 -9.84
C LEU A 77 -1.35 -5.28 -8.34
N PRO A 78 -1.57 -4.23 -7.53
CA PRO A 78 -1.47 -4.32 -6.08
C PRO A 78 -2.74 -4.88 -5.45
N PHE A 79 -2.57 -5.83 -4.54
CA PHE A 79 -3.63 -6.40 -3.70
C PHE A 79 -3.33 -6.07 -2.24
N ASP A 80 -4.30 -5.47 -1.57
CA ASP A 80 -4.30 -5.22 -0.13
C ASP A 80 -4.75 -6.50 0.58
N ILE A 81 -3.95 -6.95 1.54
CA ILE A 81 -4.12 -8.22 2.24
C ILE A 81 -4.06 -7.94 3.73
N ALA A 82 -5.02 -8.49 4.48
CA ALA A 82 -5.01 -8.50 5.93
C ALA A 82 -5.02 -9.94 6.45
N VAL A 83 -4.25 -10.19 7.50
CA VAL A 83 -4.23 -11.45 8.24
C VAL A 83 -4.57 -11.15 9.70
N THR A 84 -5.73 -11.62 10.15
CA THR A 84 -6.23 -11.41 11.51
C THR A 84 -6.11 -12.72 12.30
N ASN A 85 -5.45 -12.65 13.47
CA ASN A 85 -5.26 -13.80 14.34
C ASN A 85 -6.26 -13.79 15.50
N ASN A 86 -7.44 -14.35 15.28
CA ASN A 86 -8.46 -14.55 16.34
C ASN A 86 -8.21 -15.81 17.18
N SER A 87 -7.08 -16.50 16.98
CA SER A 87 -6.72 -17.72 17.72
C SER A 87 -6.01 -17.38 19.03
N GLN A 88 -5.86 -18.37 19.92
CA GLN A 88 -5.11 -18.24 21.17
C GLN A 88 -3.59 -18.45 21.00
N PHE A 89 -3.10 -18.64 19.77
CA PHE A 89 -1.70 -18.98 19.49
C PHE A 89 -1.05 -17.93 18.61
N ARG A 90 0.25 -17.73 18.81
CA ARG A 90 1.05 -16.95 17.86
C ARG A 90 1.15 -17.69 16.52
N ILE A 91 1.02 -16.95 15.44
CA ILE A 91 1.14 -17.47 14.08
C ILE A 91 2.25 -16.75 13.33
N TYR A 92 2.78 -17.36 12.27
CA TYR A 92 3.81 -16.77 11.41
C TYR A 92 3.41 -16.90 9.94
N ILE A 93 3.53 -15.83 9.16
CA ILE A 93 3.33 -15.88 7.71
C ILE A 93 4.56 -16.54 7.08
N ASN A 94 4.43 -17.81 6.70
CA ASN A 94 5.56 -18.62 6.21
C ASN A 94 5.79 -18.45 4.71
N GLN A 95 4.72 -18.48 3.91
CA GLN A 95 4.82 -18.36 2.45
C GLN A 95 3.74 -17.47 1.88
N ILE A 96 4.12 -16.66 0.89
CA ILE A 96 3.24 -15.79 0.10
C ILE A 96 3.55 -16.07 -1.38
N VAL A 97 2.69 -16.79 -2.08
CA VAL A 97 2.88 -17.11 -3.51
C VAL A 97 1.55 -17.00 -4.27
N ILE A 98 1.64 -16.86 -5.59
CA ILE A 98 0.47 -16.94 -6.46
C ILE A 98 0.42 -18.34 -7.07
N LYS A 99 -0.76 -18.96 -7.08
CA LYS A 99 -0.98 -20.24 -7.74
C LYS A 99 -1.90 -20.03 -8.92
N ASN A 100 -1.53 -20.57 -10.08
CA ASN A 100 -2.42 -20.58 -11.23
C ASN A 100 -3.51 -21.66 -11.08
N VAL A 101 -4.47 -21.67 -12.01
CA VAL A 101 -5.54 -22.67 -12.08
C VAL A 101 -5.02 -24.12 -12.08
N GLY A 102 -3.83 -24.35 -12.65
CA GLY A 102 -3.16 -25.66 -12.66
C GLY A 102 -2.44 -26.02 -11.35
N GLY A 103 -2.52 -25.16 -10.33
CA GLY A 103 -1.86 -25.34 -9.03
C GLY A 103 -0.35 -25.07 -9.03
N GLN A 104 0.22 -24.63 -10.15
CA GLN A 104 1.63 -24.26 -10.22
C GLN A 104 1.84 -22.92 -9.52
N ALA A 105 2.77 -22.91 -8.57
CA ALA A 105 3.15 -21.71 -7.85
C ALA A 105 4.12 -20.88 -8.68
N TYR A 106 3.87 -19.58 -8.77
CA TYR A 106 4.83 -18.59 -9.20
C TYR A 106 4.99 -17.52 -8.12
N PRO A 107 6.22 -17.00 -7.93
CA PRO A 107 6.44 -15.99 -6.91
C PRO A 107 5.64 -14.73 -7.25
N HIS A 108 5.13 -14.06 -6.21
CA HIS A 108 4.69 -12.68 -6.35
C HIS A 108 5.88 -11.80 -6.76
N VAL A 109 5.62 -10.61 -7.30
CA VAL A 109 6.67 -9.77 -7.85
C VAL A 109 7.61 -9.31 -6.74
N ASP A 110 8.92 -9.51 -6.93
CA ASP A 110 9.94 -8.93 -6.06
C ASP A 110 9.79 -7.40 -6.05
N LEU A 111 9.79 -6.82 -4.84
CA LEU A 111 9.69 -5.38 -4.61
C LEU A 111 10.75 -4.60 -5.38
N SER A 112 11.94 -5.18 -5.61
CA SER A 112 12.98 -4.56 -6.45
C SER A 112 12.47 -4.21 -7.86
N SER A 113 11.78 -5.15 -8.51
CA SER A 113 11.18 -4.98 -9.83
C SER A 113 10.00 -4.00 -9.84
N VAL A 114 9.31 -3.87 -8.71
CA VAL A 114 8.23 -2.88 -8.53
C VAL A 114 8.82 -1.48 -8.39
N ILE A 115 9.87 -1.34 -7.57
CA ILE A 115 10.61 -0.11 -7.33
C ILE A 115 11.20 0.45 -8.62
N GLU A 116 11.80 -0.38 -9.45
CA GLU A 116 12.36 0.04 -10.76
C GLU A 116 11.30 0.57 -11.74
N ALA A 117 10.03 0.19 -11.56
CA ALA A 117 8.96 0.62 -12.44
C ALA A 117 8.18 1.83 -11.92
N ILE A 118 8.57 2.41 -10.79
CA ILE A 118 7.98 3.63 -10.27
C ILE A 118 8.19 4.74 -11.31
N ASP A 119 7.12 5.48 -11.60
CA ASP A 119 7.19 6.70 -12.40
C ASP A 119 6.59 7.84 -11.57
N PRO A 120 7.41 8.61 -10.84
CA PRO A 120 6.90 9.64 -9.93
C PRO A 120 6.20 10.78 -10.69
N GLY A 121 6.54 10.96 -11.97
CA GLY A 121 6.09 12.05 -12.82
C GLY A 121 6.66 13.40 -12.39
N GLY A 122 7.36 14.10 -13.27
CA GLY A 122 7.92 15.42 -12.97
C GLY A 122 9.14 15.76 -13.81
N LYS A 123 9.83 16.86 -13.44
CA LYS A 123 11.16 17.22 -13.95
C LYS A 123 12.00 17.80 -12.80
N GLY A 124 13.29 17.45 -12.76
CA GLY A 124 14.28 17.96 -11.80
C GLY A 124 14.05 17.46 -10.36
N ASN A 125 14.61 18.14 -9.36
CA ASN A 125 14.69 17.69 -7.95
C ASN A 125 13.37 17.23 -7.29
N LYS A 126 12.20 17.60 -7.83
CA LYS A 126 10.91 17.12 -7.33
C LYS A 126 10.65 15.66 -7.68
N ASP A 127 11.23 15.18 -8.78
CA ASP A 127 11.14 13.80 -9.22
C ASP A 127 11.90 12.89 -8.25
N ASP A 128 13.14 13.26 -7.93
CA ASP A 128 13.99 12.50 -6.98
C ASP A 128 13.34 12.36 -5.60
N MET A 129 12.74 13.44 -5.09
CA MET A 129 12.04 13.40 -3.79
C MET A 129 10.78 12.53 -3.84
N ARG A 130 10.01 12.59 -4.94
CA ARG A 130 8.82 11.76 -5.12
C ARG A 130 9.18 10.29 -5.30
N ASP A 131 10.25 9.99 -6.04
CA ASP A 131 10.76 8.63 -6.21
C ASP A 131 11.14 8.02 -4.86
N ALA A 132 11.95 8.73 -4.06
CA ALA A 132 12.34 8.26 -2.73
C ALA A 132 11.12 7.97 -1.83
N VAL A 133 10.12 8.85 -1.86
CA VAL A 133 8.85 8.69 -1.15
C VAL A 133 8.10 7.43 -1.60
N LEU A 134 7.97 7.21 -2.90
CA LEU A 134 7.23 6.08 -3.46
C LEU A 134 7.94 4.76 -3.14
N ARG A 135 9.28 4.74 -3.20
CA ARG A 135 10.10 3.58 -2.82
C ARG A 135 9.89 3.19 -1.36
N THR A 136 9.99 4.16 -0.45
CA THR A 136 9.77 3.91 0.98
C THR A 136 8.36 3.39 1.24
N ASN A 137 7.35 4.00 0.61
CA ASN A 137 5.96 3.56 0.72
C ASN A 137 5.78 2.08 0.31
N ILE A 138 6.38 1.63 -0.78
CA ILE A 138 6.26 0.25 -1.25
C ILE A 138 6.91 -0.73 -0.27
N LEU A 139 8.10 -0.39 0.25
CA LEU A 139 8.82 -1.22 1.20
C LEU A 139 8.05 -1.37 2.51
N GLU A 140 7.60 -0.26 3.09
CA GLU A 140 6.88 -0.24 4.37
C GLU A 140 5.50 -0.89 4.28
N LYS A 141 4.84 -0.83 3.12
CA LYS A 141 3.48 -1.36 2.93
C LYS A 141 3.49 -2.78 2.39
N SER A 142 4.64 -3.38 2.10
CA SER A 142 4.71 -4.78 1.64
C SER A 142 4.25 -5.74 2.74
N LEU A 143 3.54 -6.81 2.37
CA LEU A 143 3.09 -7.82 3.35
C LEU A 143 4.31 -8.54 3.96
N PRO A 144 4.57 -8.40 5.27
CA PRO A 144 5.79 -8.92 5.86
C PRO A 144 5.63 -10.39 6.28
N HIS A 145 6.75 -11.11 6.29
CA HIS A 145 6.88 -12.39 6.96
C HIS A 145 7.14 -12.18 8.45
N ILE A 146 6.06 -12.06 9.24
CA ILE A 146 6.13 -11.70 10.66
C ILE A 146 5.31 -12.64 11.54
N VAL A 147 5.63 -12.64 12.84
CA VAL A 147 4.82 -13.26 13.89
C VAL A 147 3.64 -12.34 14.21
N ILE A 148 2.44 -12.90 14.28
CA ILE A 148 1.20 -12.20 14.64
C ILE A 148 0.69 -12.78 15.97
N ASN A 149 0.53 -11.93 16.99
CA ASN A 149 0.03 -12.36 18.29
C ASN A 149 -1.49 -12.57 18.28
N PRO A 150 -2.04 -13.32 19.25
CA PRO A 150 -3.49 -13.40 19.45
C PRO A 150 -4.15 -12.02 19.53
N GLY A 151 -5.22 -11.82 18.78
CA GLY A 151 -5.99 -10.58 18.69
C GLY A 151 -5.40 -9.51 17.77
N GLU A 152 -4.26 -9.75 17.13
CA GLU A 152 -3.63 -8.79 16.21
C GLU A 152 -4.02 -9.03 14.76
N THR A 153 -3.98 -7.95 13.97
CA THR A 153 -4.07 -7.98 12.53
C THR A 153 -2.82 -7.36 11.91
N VAL A 154 -2.26 -8.04 10.92
CA VAL A 154 -1.22 -7.48 10.05
C VAL A 154 -1.81 -7.23 8.67
N GLN A 155 -1.49 -6.08 8.08
CA GLN A 155 -1.94 -5.69 6.76
C GLN A 155 -0.74 -5.32 5.89
N GLY A 156 -0.82 -5.61 4.60
CA GLY A 156 0.19 -5.23 3.62
C GLY A 156 -0.21 -5.55 2.20
N ILE A 157 0.66 -5.19 1.26
CA ILE A 157 0.41 -5.25 -0.17
C ILE A 157 1.25 -6.35 -0.80
N VAL A 158 0.63 -7.11 -1.70
CA VAL A 158 1.32 -8.01 -2.62
C VAL A 158 1.11 -7.53 -4.05
N PHE A 159 2.18 -7.57 -4.86
CA PHE A 159 2.16 -7.15 -6.25
C PHE A 159 2.21 -8.35 -7.20
N VAL A 160 1.36 -8.32 -8.22
CA VAL A 160 1.33 -9.32 -9.31
C VAL A 160 1.53 -8.63 -10.65
N LYS A 161 2.24 -9.26 -11.60
CA LYS A 161 2.35 -8.74 -12.97
C LYS A 161 1.01 -8.83 -13.68
N SER A 162 0.50 -7.70 -14.18
CA SER A 162 -0.81 -7.65 -14.85
C SER A 162 -0.92 -8.58 -16.06
N LYS A 163 0.20 -8.84 -16.75
CA LYS A 163 0.24 -9.75 -17.91
C LYS A 163 0.30 -11.23 -17.53
N SER A 164 0.63 -11.54 -16.29
CA SER A 164 0.77 -12.91 -15.79
C SER A 164 -0.48 -13.39 -15.07
N LEU A 165 -1.28 -12.46 -14.54
CA LEU A 165 -2.52 -12.78 -13.86
C LEU A 165 -3.55 -13.32 -14.86
N SER A 166 -3.99 -14.55 -14.64
CA SER A 166 -5.05 -15.20 -15.42
C SER A 166 -6.30 -15.37 -14.56
N GLU A 167 -7.45 -15.56 -15.24
CA GLU A 167 -8.69 -15.86 -14.54
C GLU A 167 -8.56 -17.16 -13.74
N GLY A 168 -8.87 -17.09 -12.44
CA GLY A 168 -8.80 -18.23 -11.53
C GLY A 168 -7.45 -18.42 -10.84
N ASP A 169 -6.51 -17.48 -11.04
CA ASP A 169 -5.33 -17.39 -10.19
C ASP A 169 -5.72 -17.05 -8.74
N GLU A 170 -4.99 -17.63 -7.79
CA GLU A 170 -5.25 -17.49 -6.36
C GLU A 170 -4.00 -16.99 -5.61
N LEU A 171 -4.20 -16.11 -4.65
CA LEU A 171 -3.23 -15.87 -3.59
C LEU A 171 -3.20 -17.11 -2.68
N TYR A 172 -2.03 -17.70 -2.53
CA TYR A 172 -1.78 -18.74 -1.55
C TYR A 172 -0.93 -18.19 -0.41
N LEU A 173 -1.48 -18.23 0.80
CA LEU A 173 -0.78 -17.92 2.04
C LEU A 173 -0.63 -19.18 2.87
N GLN A 174 0.60 -19.50 3.24
CA GLN A 174 0.87 -20.54 4.24
C GLN A 174 1.19 -19.88 5.58
N ILE A 175 0.39 -20.19 6.60
CA ILE A 175 0.53 -19.66 7.95
C ILE A 175 0.92 -20.81 8.89
N GLN A 176 2.01 -20.63 9.62
CA GLN A 176 2.46 -21.60 10.61
C GLN A 176 1.89 -21.27 11.99
N ASN A 177 1.29 -22.26 12.64
CA ASN A 177 0.99 -22.19 14.07
C ASN A 177 2.27 -22.50 14.87
N LEU A 178 2.74 -21.52 15.65
CA LEU A 178 4.02 -21.65 16.36
C LEU A 178 3.96 -22.54 17.62
N LYS A 179 2.77 -22.90 18.10
CA LYS A 179 2.62 -23.84 19.23
C LYS A 179 2.62 -25.30 18.77
N ARG A 180 1.96 -25.60 17.65
CA ARG A 180 1.72 -26.97 17.18
C ARG A 180 2.61 -27.40 16.00
N VAL A 181 3.44 -26.50 15.48
CA VAL A 181 4.27 -26.72 14.27
C VAL A 181 3.41 -27.29 13.12
N ALA A 182 2.21 -26.72 12.95
CA ALA A 182 1.28 -27.10 11.91
C ALA A 182 1.12 -25.95 10.93
N PHE A 183 1.05 -26.27 9.64
CA PHE A 183 0.81 -25.30 8.57
C PHE A 183 -0.68 -25.26 8.24
N LEU A 184 -1.17 -24.04 8.02
CA LEU A 184 -2.51 -23.75 7.56
C LEU A 184 -2.40 -23.02 6.23
N ASP A 185 -3.08 -23.58 5.25
CA ASP A 185 -3.04 -23.11 3.87
C ASP A 185 -4.31 -22.33 3.60
N PHE A 186 -4.15 -21.09 3.13
CA PHE A 186 -5.23 -20.20 2.74
C PHE A 186 -5.13 -19.91 1.25
N LYS A 187 -6.29 -19.87 0.59
CA LYS A 187 -6.43 -19.60 -0.83
C LYS A 187 -7.50 -18.54 -1.03
N LEU A 188 -7.18 -17.48 -1.76
CA LEU A 188 -8.11 -16.40 -2.10
C LEU A 188 -8.03 -16.10 -3.59
N SER A 189 -9.19 -16.02 -4.25
CA SER A 189 -9.28 -15.64 -5.67
C SER A 189 -8.69 -14.25 -5.91
N LEU A 190 -7.94 -14.06 -6.99
CA LEU A 190 -7.41 -12.74 -7.39
C LEU A 190 -8.30 -11.99 -8.40
N ASN A 191 -9.42 -12.61 -8.81
CA ASN A 191 -10.41 -12.02 -9.72
C ASN A 191 -11.33 -11.02 -9.03
#